data_AF-A0A3D5I2N7-F1
#
_entry.id   AF-A0A3D5I2N7-F1
#
_cell.length_a   1.000
_cell.length_b   1.000
_cell.length_c   1.000
_cell.angle_alpha   90.00
_cell.angle_beta   90.00
_cell.angle_gamma   90.00
#
_symmetry.space_group_name_H-M   'P 1'
#
loop_
_entity.id
_entity.type
_entity.pdbx_description
1 polymer ?
#
loop_
_entity_poly.entity_id
_entity_poly.type
_entity_poly.pdbx_seq_one_letter_code
_entity_poly.pdbx_strand_id
1 'polypeptide(L)' 'GADRFAGVATLEGTAAGGPVLSEALAYLDCQVQQRMECADHWLIYAVVNGGNVADQQASTAVHHRKVGNHY' A
#
# COMPACT_ATOMS: atom_id res chain seq x y z
N GLY A 1 -12.04 11.61 14.13
CA GLY A 1 -10.96 10.61 13.98
C GLY A 1 -9.63 11.34 13.96
N ALA A 2 -8.55 10.71 14.41
CA ALA A 2 -7.21 11.30 14.35
C ALA A 2 -6.66 11.24 12.91
N ASP A 3 -5.83 12.22 12.54
CA ASP A 3 -5.06 12.18 11.31
C ASP A 3 -4.02 11.05 11.40
N ARG A 4 -4.13 10.08 10.49
CA ARG A 4 -3.24 8.91 10.44
C ARG A 4 -1.93 9.19 9.70
N PHE A 5 -1.84 10.32 8.99
CA PHE A 5 -0.65 10.77 8.27
C PHE A 5 0.12 11.87 9.00
N ALA A 6 -0.33 12.29 10.19
CA ALA A 6 0.37 13.30 10.98
C ALA A 6 1.84 12.91 11.21
N GLY A 7 2.76 13.76 10.71
CA GLY A 7 4.21 13.53 10.80
C GLY A 7 4.79 12.62 9.72
N VAL A 8 3.99 12.17 8.76
CA VAL A 8 4.43 11.38 7.59
C VAL A 8 4.42 12.29 6.36
N ALA A 9 5.55 12.36 5.65
CA ALA A 9 5.63 13.12 4.41
C ALA A 9 4.90 12.40 3.26
N THR A 10 4.04 13.15 2.56
CA THR A 10 3.21 12.65 1.46
C THR A 10 3.42 13.44 0.17
N LEU A 11 3.20 12.78 -0.96
CA LEU A 11 3.14 13.35 -2.31
C LEU A 11 1.67 13.37 -2.74
N GLU A 12 1.04 14.52 -2.59
CA GLU A 12 -0.37 14.72 -2.97
C GLU A 12 -0.54 14.68 -4.49
N GLY A 13 -1.65 14.11 -4.97
CA GLY A 13 -2.00 14.08 -6.39
C GLY A 13 -1.13 13.18 -7.28
N THR A 14 -0.21 12.41 -6.70
CA THR A 14 0.65 11.46 -7.44
C THR A 14 -0.09 10.18 -7.84
N ALA A 15 -1.09 9.78 -7.06
CA ALA A 15 -2.00 8.67 -7.37
C ALA A 15 -3.45 9.13 -7.20
N ALA A 16 -4.38 8.56 -7.97
CA ALA A 16 -5.80 8.88 -7.85
C ALA A 16 -6.41 8.34 -6.54
N GLY A 17 -5.87 7.23 -6.03
CA GLY A 17 -6.37 6.55 -4.82
C GLY A 17 -6.04 7.24 -3.49
N GLY A 18 -5.25 8.32 -3.49
CA GLY A 18 -4.88 9.04 -2.27
C GLY A 18 -3.40 9.46 -2.22
N PRO A 19 -2.92 9.92 -1.05
CA PRO A 19 -1.55 10.37 -0.90
C PRO A 19 -0.55 9.22 -1.04
N VAL A 20 0.54 9.47 -1.76
CA VAL A 20 1.69 8.55 -1.83
C VAL A 20 2.67 8.92 -0.73
N LEU A 21 3.23 7.96 0.00
CA LEU A 21 4.24 8.26 1.01
C LEU A 21 5.57 8.58 0.31
N SER A 22 6.16 9.74 0.60
CA SER A 22 7.37 10.20 -0.10
C SER A 22 8.60 9.30 0.17
N GLU A 23 8.60 8.62 1.32
CA GLU A 23 9.68 7.73 1.74
C GLU A 23 9.40 6.25 1.43
N ALA A 24 8.30 5.94 0.72
CA ALA A 24 8.05 4.58 0.26
C ALA A 24 9.04 4.19 -0.86
N LEU A 25 9.50 2.94 -0.84
CA LEU A 25 10.36 2.39 -1.90
C LEU A 25 9.65 2.33 -3.26
N ALA A 26 8.34 2.10 -3.25
CA ALA A 26 7.52 2.03 -4.44
C ALA A 26 6.06 2.34 -4.12
N TYR A 27 5.29 2.74 -5.14
CA TYR A 27 3.84 2.86 -5.05
C TYR A 27 3.17 2.31 -6.32
N LEU A 28 1.93 1.88 -6.18
CA LEU A 28 1.06 1.45 -7.27
C LEU A 28 -0.27 2.21 -7.16
N ASP A 29 -0.70 2.84 -8.24
CA ASP A 29 -2.03 3.43 -8.37
C ASP A 29 -2.99 2.37 -8.91
N CYS A 30 -3.94 1.96 -8.08
CA CYS A 30 -4.78 0.79 -8.32
C CYS A 30 -6.26 1.19 -8.41
N GLN A 31 -6.93 0.75 -9.48
CA GLN A 31 -8.37 0.86 -9.63
C GLN A 31 -9.06 -0.45 -9.27
N VAL A 32 -9.93 -0.40 -8.27
CA VAL A 32 -10.73 -1.57 -7.84
C VAL A 32 -11.68 -1.99 -8.96
N GLN A 33 -11.57 -3.26 -9.38
CA GLN A 33 -12.46 -3.88 -10.36
C GLN A 33 -13.52 -4.74 -9.69
N GLN A 34 -13.16 -5.45 -8.62
CA GLN A 34 -14.08 -6.32 -7.91
C GLN A 34 -13.74 -6.40 -6.42
N ARG A 35 -14.79 -6.61 -5.63
CA ARG A 35 -14.73 -6.85 -4.20
C ARG A 35 -15.45 -8.16 -3.90
N MET A 36 -14.78 -9.08 -3.23
CA MET A 36 -15.31 -10.41 -2.94
C MET A 36 -15.28 -10.67 -1.44
N GLU A 37 -16.41 -11.10 -0.89
CA GLU A 37 -16.51 -11.44 0.52
C GLU A 37 -15.72 -12.72 0.83
N CYS A 38 -14.94 -12.71 1.91
CA CYS A 38 -14.10 -13.81 2.39
C CYS A 38 -14.17 -13.87 3.92
N ALA A 39 -15.27 -14.45 4.45
CA ALA A 39 -15.54 -14.50 5.89
C ALA A 39 -15.43 -13.13 6.58
N ASP A 40 -14.38 -12.91 7.38
CA ASP A 40 -14.12 -11.67 8.12
C ASP A 40 -13.31 -10.62 7.34
N HIS A 41 -12.90 -10.94 6.10
CA HIS A 41 -12.15 -10.05 5.22
C HIS A 41 -12.77 -9.93 3.83
N TRP A 42 -12.29 -8.96 3.05
CA TRP A 42 -12.66 -8.76 1.66
C TRP A 42 -11.45 -8.97 0.77
N LEU A 43 -11.56 -9.80 -0.27
CA LEU A 43 -10.57 -9.83 -1.34
C LEU A 43 -10.86 -8.70 -2.33
N ILE A 44 -9.87 -7.84 -2.56
CA ILE A 44 -9.96 -6.73 -3.50
C ILE A 44 -9.16 -7.09 -4.75
N TYR A 45 -9.84 -7.21 -5.88
CA TYR A 45 -9.20 -7.35 -7.19
C TYR A 45 -9.14 -5.97 -7.87
N ALA A 46 -7.93 -5.55 -8.22
CA ALA A 46 -7.68 -4.22 -8.78
C ALA A 46 -6.69 -4.30 -9.94
N VAL A 47 -6.80 -3.34 -10.86
CA VAL A 47 -5.87 -3.13 -11.98
C VAL A 47 -4.92 -1.99 -11.64
N VAL A 48 -3.63 -2.20 -11.88
CA VAL A 48 -2.61 -1.17 -11.72
C VAL A 48 -2.61 -0.28 -12.97
N ASN A 49 -2.88 1.01 -12.77
CA ASN A 49 -2.90 2.01 -13.85
C ASN A 49 -1.58 2.79 -13.95
N GLY A 50 -0.77 2.76 -12.90
CA GLY A 50 0.51 3.44 -12.85
C GLY A 50 1.25 3.12 -11.56
N GLY A 51 2.50 3.57 -11.46
CA GLY A 51 3.33 3.36 -10.29
C GLY A 51 4.77 3.80 -10.54
N ASN A 52 5.56 3.82 -9.48
CA ASN A 52 6.97 4.13 -9.55
C ASN A 52 7.76 3.31 -8.52
N VAL A 53 9.04 3.06 -8.82
CA VAL A 53 10.02 2.49 -7.90
C VAL A 53 11.11 3.54 -7.72
N ALA A 54 11.28 4.01 -6.48
CA ALA A 54 12.20 5.09 -6.14
C ALA A 54 13.68 4.67 -6.26
N ASP A 55 13.98 3.41 -5.92
CA ASP A 55 15.30 2.81 -6.05
C ASP A 55 15.19 1.34 -6.48
N GLN A 56 15.65 1.02 -7.70
CA GLN A 56 15.59 -0.33 -8.24
C GLN A 56 16.59 -1.30 -7.61
N GLN A 57 17.58 -0.80 -6.86
CA GLN A 57 18.61 -1.60 -6.20
C GLN A 57 18.34 -1.79 -4.71
N ALA A 58 17.39 -1.05 -4.14
CA ALA A 58 17.02 -1.18 -2.74
C ALA A 58 16.25 -2.49 -2.47
N SER A 59 16.41 -2.99 -1.25
CA SER A 59 15.71 -4.18 -0.79
C SER A 59 14.32 -3.83 -0.29
N THR A 60 13.33 -4.67 -0.62
CA THR A 60 11.98 -4.53 -0.08
C THR A 60 11.95 -4.91 1.39
N ALA A 61 11.14 -4.22 2.18
CA ALA A 61 10.87 -4.67 3.54
C ALA A 61 10.16 -6.03 3.51
N VAL A 62 10.71 -7.01 4.22
CA VAL A 62 10.11 -8.34 4.33
C VAL A 62 9.51 -8.49 5.72
N HIS A 63 8.22 -8.78 5.78
CA HIS A 63 7.59 -9.18 7.03
C HIS A 63 8.11 -10.58 7.40
N HIS A 64 9.05 -10.65 8.35
CA HIS A 64 9.59 -11.91 8.85
C HIS A 64 8.92 -12.31 10.16
N ARG A 65 8.26 -13.48 10.17
CA ARG A 65 7.60 -14.02 11.37
C ARG A 65 8.61 -14.79 12.22
N LYS A 66 8.90 -14.28 13.42
CA LYS A 66 9.87 -14.91 14.35
C LYS A 66 9.30 -16.11 15.11
N VAL A 67 7.99 -16.15 15.40
CA VAL A 67 7.31 -17.28 16.08
C VAL A 67 5.80 -17.31 15.76
N GLY A 68 5.24 -18.52 15.76
CA GLY A 68 3.93 -18.85 15.19
C GLY A 68 2.70 -18.71 16.10
N ASN A 69 2.72 -17.88 17.15
CA ASN A 69 1.77 -18.06 18.27
C ASN A 69 0.52 -17.15 18.34
N HIS A 70 0.24 -16.27 17.37
CA HIS A 70 -1.00 -15.48 17.39
C HIS A 70 -1.64 -15.36 16.00
N TYR A 71 -2.98 -15.40 15.98
CA TYR A 71 -3.91 -15.10 14.89
C TYR A 71 -4.77 -13.91 15.33
#